data_AF-Q0CTX8-F1
#
_entry.id   AF-Q0CTX8-F1
#
_cell.length_a   1.000
_cell.length_b   1.000
_cell.length_c   1.000
_cell.angle_alpha   90.00
_cell.angle_beta   90.00
_cell.angle_gamma   90.00
#
_symmetry.space_group_name_H-M   'P 1'
#
loop_
_entity.id
_entity.type
_entity.pdbx_description
1 polymer ?
#
loop_
_entity_poly.entity_id
_entity_poly.type
_entity_poly.pdbx_seq_one_letter_code
_entity_poly.pdbx_strand_id
1 'polypeptide(L)'
;MDDSKIHSENIEDAKQQSLGEMTGSAEDEKRLTRSILLKLDTRILPILAVLFLCSFLDRTNVGNAKILGLEDDLNITGHQYDIGLTVFYLTYICSEVPSNLIIKKASPKIWLPTLTAVWGIITMCLGFVRNFGSFVAVRAILGVAEGGLLPGMVLYLSFFYRRGDLALRIGLFYTAASLSGAFGGLLARGLAEIGPRGGLEGWRWIMIIEGLLTFVCGVSSYFGLPNSLETASFLTVEERAYARERILLDNPSVQENALAEEQETLKWSEVRRGLLDIQMWLSATAYFAILSGLYSFGLFLPTIIEESGFATAANQVQLWTVIPYAVAAVLTVVVAFLSDRLKLRGVIMLFTLPIAIAGYAAIANIADARVKYGMTFLMATGMYASVPCILVWNSNNSAGQYKRATTSGMQLAIANCGGFVARFC
;
A
#
# COMPACT_ATOMS: atom_id res chain seq x y z
N MET A 1 24.91 31.59 -8.00
CA MET A 1 25.44 30.32 -8.53
C MET A 1 26.20 29.69 -7.37
N ASP A 2 25.50 29.33 -6.30
CA ASP A 2 24.90 28.00 -6.04
C ASP A 2 25.97 26.98 -5.63
N ASP A 3 26.65 27.25 -4.52
CA ASP A 3 27.59 26.34 -3.85
C ASP A 3 26.95 24.97 -3.56
N SER A 4 25.62 24.89 -3.46
CA SER A 4 24.90 23.62 -3.29
C SER A 4 24.96 22.74 -4.55
N LYS A 5 24.93 23.35 -5.74
CA LYS A 5 25.08 22.64 -7.02
C LYS A 5 26.49 22.15 -7.26
N ILE A 6 27.48 23.00 -6.96
CA ILE A 6 28.90 22.65 -7.09
C ILE A 6 29.27 21.53 -6.12
N HIS A 7 28.71 21.55 -4.90
CA HIS A 7 28.90 20.47 -3.93
C HIS A 7 28.18 19.19 -4.36
N SER A 8 26.97 19.25 -4.95
CA SER A 8 26.29 18.06 -5.46
C SER A 8 26.97 17.45 -6.70
N GLU A 9 27.49 18.26 -7.61
CA GLU A 9 28.24 17.80 -8.80
C GLU A 9 29.55 17.11 -8.38
N ASN A 10 30.31 17.70 -7.47
CA ASN A 10 31.53 17.09 -6.94
C ASN A 10 31.28 15.76 -6.20
N ILE A 11 30.12 15.62 -5.55
CA ILE A 11 29.71 14.36 -4.90
C ILE A 11 29.28 13.32 -5.93
N GLU A 12 28.56 13.71 -6.99
CA GLU A 12 28.18 12.80 -8.08
C GLU A 12 29.39 12.30 -8.87
N ASP A 13 30.36 13.18 -9.14
CA ASP A 13 31.60 12.83 -9.82
C ASP A 13 32.46 11.85 -8.97
N ALA A 14 32.57 12.08 -7.66
CA ALA A 14 33.26 11.16 -6.75
C ALA A 14 32.56 9.78 -6.62
N LYS A 15 31.22 9.76 -6.71
CA LYS A 15 30.43 8.50 -6.75
C LYS A 15 30.66 7.74 -8.05
N GLN A 16 30.71 8.43 -9.18
CA GLN A 16 30.99 7.81 -10.48
C GLN A 16 32.43 7.32 -10.57
N GLN A 17 33.38 7.99 -9.91
CA GLN A 17 34.77 7.58 -9.89
C GLN A 17 34.98 6.29 -9.05
N SER A 18 34.38 6.19 -7.86
CA SER A 18 34.43 4.96 -7.02
C SER A 18 33.74 3.75 -7.67
N LEU A 19 32.55 3.94 -8.25
CA LEU A 19 31.85 2.86 -8.99
C LEU A 19 32.58 2.46 -10.29
N GLY A 20 33.22 3.43 -10.93
CA GLY A 20 34.05 3.23 -12.13
C GLY A 20 35.29 2.39 -11.85
N GLU A 21 35.94 2.57 -10.70
CA GLU A 21 37.10 1.77 -10.28
C GLU A 21 36.75 0.29 -10.04
N MET A 22 35.53 -0.02 -9.59
CA MET A 22 35.11 -1.42 -9.36
C MET A 22 34.68 -2.18 -10.61
N THR A 23 34.11 -1.51 -11.62
CA THR A 23 33.53 -2.18 -12.80
C THR A 23 34.32 -1.98 -14.09
N GLY A 24 35.34 -1.10 -14.10
CA GLY A 24 36.24 -0.90 -15.22
C GLY A 24 35.63 -0.19 -16.46
N SER A 25 34.29 -0.18 -16.62
CA SER A 25 33.58 0.49 -17.71
C SER A 25 32.14 0.87 -17.35
N ALA A 26 31.67 2.03 -17.85
CA ALA A 26 30.30 2.53 -17.65
C ALA A 26 29.20 1.63 -18.26
N GLU A 27 29.54 0.77 -19.23
CA GLU A 27 28.60 -0.22 -19.77
C GLU A 27 28.41 -1.41 -18.83
N ASP A 28 29.48 -1.84 -18.16
CA ASP A 28 29.44 -2.95 -17.20
C ASP A 28 28.73 -2.51 -15.92
N GLU A 29 28.92 -1.26 -15.48
CA GLU A 29 28.15 -0.63 -14.40
C GLU A 29 26.64 -0.72 -14.66
N LYS A 30 26.18 -0.38 -15.87
CA LYS A 30 24.77 -0.43 -16.25
C LYS A 30 24.23 -1.86 -16.33
N ARG A 31 25.03 -2.81 -16.83
CA ARG A 31 24.65 -4.23 -16.91
C ARG A 31 24.52 -4.86 -15.53
N LEU A 32 25.51 -4.67 -14.66
CA LEU A 32 25.48 -5.12 -13.26
C LEU A 32 24.31 -4.51 -12.50
N THR A 33 24.12 -3.20 -12.63
CA THR A 33 22.99 -2.49 -12.03
C THR A 33 21.65 -3.09 -12.46
N ARG A 34 21.45 -3.34 -13.76
CA ARG A 34 20.20 -3.93 -14.27
C ARG A 34 20.01 -5.38 -13.80
N SER A 35 21.07 -6.18 -13.77
CA SER A 35 21.04 -7.56 -13.27
C SER A 35 20.61 -7.60 -11.80
N ILE A 36 21.24 -6.78 -10.95
CA ILE A 36 20.95 -6.71 -9.52
C ILE A 36 19.52 -6.25 -9.28
N LEU A 37 19.08 -5.19 -9.97
CA LEU A 37 17.72 -4.68 -9.85
C LEU A 37 16.70 -5.74 -10.29
N LEU A 38 16.92 -6.45 -11.40
CA LEU A 38 16.03 -7.54 -11.83
C LEU A 38 15.97 -8.68 -10.82
N LYS A 39 17.10 -9.06 -10.22
CA LYS A 39 17.14 -10.11 -9.19
C LYS A 39 16.39 -9.71 -7.92
N LEU A 40 16.51 -8.44 -7.51
CA LEU A 40 15.77 -7.88 -6.38
C LEU A 40 14.27 -7.79 -6.71
N ASP A 41 13.95 -7.24 -7.88
CA ASP A 41 12.57 -7.01 -8.35
C ASP A 41 11.81 -8.33 -8.55
N THR A 42 12.48 -9.41 -8.98
CA THR A 42 11.83 -10.72 -9.18
C THR A 42 11.62 -11.52 -7.90
N ARG A 43 12.33 -11.20 -6.81
CA ARG A 43 12.24 -11.96 -5.55
C ARG A 43 11.53 -11.20 -4.44
N ILE A 44 11.80 -9.91 -4.29
CA ILE A 44 11.28 -9.09 -3.19
C ILE A 44 9.89 -8.53 -3.55
N LEU A 45 9.74 -7.91 -4.72
CA LEU A 45 8.48 -7.25 -5.08
C LEU A 45 7.28 -8.19 -5.13
N PRO A 46 7.36 -9.43 -5.66
CA PRO A 46 6.19 -10.31 -5.67
C PRO A 46 5.74 -10.69 -4.26
N ILE A 47 6.67 -10.92 -3.33
CA ILE A 47 6.33 -11.25 -1.94
C ILE A 47 5.64 -10.06 -1.29
N LEU A 48 6.20 -8.85 -1.43
CA LEU A 48 5.60 -7.64 -0.88
C LEU A 48 4.24 -7.33 -1.53
N ALA A 49 4.12 -7.55 -2.85
CA ALA A 49 2.86 -7.39 -3.57
C ALA A 49 1.79 -8.37 -3.09
N VAL A 50 2.14 -9.63 -2.81
CA VAL A 50 1.21 -10.62 -2.24
C VAL A 50 0.78 -10.23 -0.83
N LEU A 51 1.71 -9.81 0.03
CA LEU A 51 1.37 -9.34 1.37
C LEU A 51 0.48 -8.08 1.33
N PHE A 52 0.75 -7.16 0.41
CA PHE A 52 -0.06 -5.96 0.20
C PHE A 52 -1.44 -6.28 -0.39
N LEU A 53 -1.49 -7.25 -1.31
CA LEU A 53 -2.73 -7.79 -1.86
C LEU A 53 -3.60 -8.36 -0.75
N CYS A 54 -3.02 -9.17 0.15
CA CYS A 54 -3.74 -9.70 1.31
C CYS A 54 -4.28 -8.56 2.18
N SER A 55 -3.49 -7.49 2.43
CA SER A 55 -3.91 -6.37 3.30
C SER A 55 -5.08 -5.61 2.70
N PHE A 56 -5.08 -5.38 1.39
CA PHE A 56 -6.23 -4.80 0.73
C PHE A 56 -7.42 -5.76 0.65
N LEU A 57 -7.19 -7.09 0.62
CA LEU A 57 -8.27 -8.06 0.54
C LEU A 57 -9.11 -7.95 1.81
N ASP A 58 -8.47 -7.95 2.98
CA ASP A 58 -9.16 -7.90 4.28
C ASP A 58 -10.03 -6.65 4.42
N ARG A 59 -9.52 -5.50 3.97
CA ARG A 59 -10.29 -4.23 3.93
C ARG A 59 -11.52 -4.32 3.04
N THR A 60 -11.41 -4.95 1.87
CA THR A 60 -12.55 -5.12 0.94
C THR A 60 -13.52 -6.20 1.40
N ASN A 61 -13.03 -7.24 2.06
CA ASN A 61 -13.83 -8.40 2.46
C ASN A 61 -14.80 -8.09 3.58
N VAL A 62 -14.51 -7.10 4.39
CA VAL A 62 -15.49 -6.53 5.31
C VAL A 62 -16.70 -5.95 4.57
N GLY A 63 -16.48 -5.24 3.46
CA GLY A 63 -17.56 -4.74 2.61
C GLY A 63 -18.38 -5.88 1.99
N ASN A 64 -17.71 -6.93 1.49
CA ASN A 64 -18.37 -8.12 0.97
C ASN A 64 -19.16 -8.88 2.04
N ALA A 65 -18.65 -8.94 3.28
CA ALA A 65 -19.30 -9.59 4.40
C ALA A 65 -20.62 -8.91 4.78
N LYS A 66 -20.69 -7.56 4.68
CA LYS A 66 -21.95 -6.82 4.88
C LYS A 66 -23.05 -7.25 3.91
N ILE A 67 -22.73 -7.41 2.62
CA ILE A 67 -23.67 -7.90 1.60
C ILE A 67 -24.15 -9.33 1.90
N LEU A 68 -23.32 -10.14 2.55
CA LEU A 68 -23.62 -11.53 2.88
C LEU A 68 -24.33 -11.72 4.23
N GLY A 69 -24.89 -10.65 4.81
CA GLY A 69 -25.73 -10.73 6.01
C GLY A 69 -25.02 -10.55 7.34
N LEU A 70 -23.78 -10.00 7.36
CA LEU A 70 -23.05 -9.75 8.61
C LEU A 70 -23.83 -8.88 9.61
N GLU A 71 -24.56 -7.87 9.12
CA GLU A 71 -25.38 -6.99 9.98
C GLU A 71 -26.54 -7.75 10.63
N ASP A 72 -27.17 -8.65 9.87
CA ASP A 72 -28.31 -9.45 10.33
C ASP A 72 -27.87 -10.55 11.33
N ASP A 73 -26.78 -11.26 11.06
CA ASP A 73 -26.29 -12.36 11.91
C ASP A 73 -25.77 -11.88 13.27
N LEU A 74 -25.12 -10.72 13.29
CA LEU A 74 -24.60 -10.12 14.52
C LEU A 74 -25.63 -9.22 15.24
N ASN A 75 -26.81 -9.00 14.66
CA ASN A 75 -27.83 -8.05 15.10
C ASN A 75 -27.23 -6.63 15.34
N ILE A 76 -26.46 -6.14 14.38
CA ILE A 76 -25.75 -4.85 14.46
C ILE A 76 -26.45 -3.83 13.55
N THR A 77 -26.63 -2.60 14.03
CA THR A 77 -27.14 -1.52 13.18
C THR A 77 -26.06 -0.99 12.23
N GLY A 78 -26.44 -0.43 11.08
CA GLY A 78 -25.47 0.15 10.14
C GLY A 78 -24.50 1.15 10.80
N HIS A 79 -24.99 1.96 11.74
CA HIS A 79 -24.15 2.88 12.51
C HIS A 79 -23.11 2.16 13.38
N GLN A 80 -23.50 1.06 14.05
CA GLN A 80 -22.56 0.26 14.83
C GLN A 80 -21.52 -0.44 13.95
N TYR A 81 -21.92 -0.90 12.76
CA TYR A 81 -20.97 -1.43 11.78
C TYR A 81 -19.93 -0.37 11.39
N ASP A 82 -20.34 0.86 11.09
CA ASP A 82 -19.43 1.96 10.77
C ASP A 82 -18.50 2.35 11.93
N ILE A 83 -18.97 2.25 13.18
CA ILE A 83 -18.12 2.40 14.38
C ILE A 83 -16.99 1.36 14.38
N GLY A 84 -17.29 0.08 14.12
CA GLY A 84 -16.27 -0.98 14.12
C GLY A 84 -15.19 -0.76 13.05
N LEU A 85 -15.57 -0.21 11.90
CA LEU A 85 -14.61 0.17 10.86
C LEU A 85 -13.81 1.42 11.18
N THR A 86 -14.42 2.40 11.83
CA THR A 86 -13.75 3.59 12.34
C THR A 86 -12.67 3.21 13.36
N VAL A 87 -12.99 2.33 14.32
CA VAL A 87 -12.04 1.89 15.35
C VAL A 87 -10.83 1.17 14.75
N PHE A 88 -11.02 0.40 13.69
CA PHE A 88 -9.92 -0.21 12.92
C PHE A 88 -8.97 0.86 12.37
N TYR A 89 -9.47 1.87 11.65
CA TYR A 89 -8.60 2.93 11.10
C TYR A 89 -7.92 3.78 12.19
N LEU A 90 -8.60 4.00 13.32
CA LEU A 90 -8.00 4.70 14.47
C LEU A 90 -6.81 3.96 15.03
N THR A 91 -6.98 2.67 15.32
CA THR A 91 -5.90 1.84 15.85
C THR A 91 -4.80 1.58 14.82
N TYR A 92 -5.14 1.54 13.53
CA TYR A 92 -4.19 1.49 12.43
C TYR A 92 -3.27 2.72 12.40
N ILE A 93 -3.83 3.93 12.40
CA ILE A 93 -3.03 5.17 12.33
C ILE A 93 -2.21 5.35 13.60
N CYS A 94 -2.78 5.01 14.77
CA CYS A 94 -2.04 5.07 16.03
C CYS A 94 -0.88 4.06 16.10
N SER A 95 -0.99 2.90 15.46
CA SER A 95 0.05 1.87 15.44
C SER A 95 1.09 2.05 14.32
N GLU A 96 0.80 2.87 13.31
CA GLU A 96 1.70 3.20 12.20
C GLU A 96 3.04 3.76 12.69
N VAL A 97 3.00 4.76 13.59
CA VAL A 97 4.20 5.43 14.14
C VAL A 97 5.01 4.51 15.07
N PRO A 98 4.41 3.84 16.08
CA PRO A 98 5.13 2.90 16.94
C PRO A 98 5.75 1.74 16.16
N SER A 99 5.01 1.14 15.22
CA SER A 99 5.53 -0.01 14.46
C SER A 99 6.75 0.37 13.62
N ASN A 100 6.77 1.57 13.03
CA ASN A 100 7.92 2.04 12.25
C ASN A 100 9.19 2.20 13.12
N LEU A 101 9.03 2.63 14.38
CA LEU A 101 10.15 2.68 15.34
C LEU A 101 10.62 1.28 15.74
N ILE A 102 9.69 0.33 15.89
CA ILE A 102 10.02 -1.06 16.22
C ILE A 102 10.76 -1.74 15.06
N ILE A 103 10.41 -1.50 13.80
CA ILE A 103 11.10 -2.07 12.62
C ILE A 103 12.56 -1.65 12.53
N LYS A 104 12.93 -0.48 13.07
CA LYS A 104 14.34 -0.08 13.13
C LYS A 104 15.13 -0.87 14.17
N LYS A 105 14.48 -1.32 15.24
CA LYS A 105 15.10 -2.11 16.32
C LYS A 105 14.97 -3.62 16.10
N ALA A 106 13.88 -4.06 15.51
CA ALA A 106 13.57 -5.45 15.20
C ALA A 106 13.88 -5.71 13.73
N SER A 107 14.64 -6.76 13.44
CA SER A 107 15.02 -7.10 12.06
C SER A 107 13.78 -7.16 11.13
N PRO A 108 13.73 -6.37 10.03
CA PRO A 108 12.54 -6.24 9.18
C PRO A 108 11.99 -7.56 8.63
N LYS A 109 12.87 -8.55 8.38
CA LYS A 109 12.49 -9.91 7.93
C LYS A 109 11.70 -10.68 8.96
N ILE A 110 11.86 -10.38 10.24
CA ILE A 110 11.11 -11.06 11.30
C ILE A 110 9.83 -10.29 11.57
N TRP A 111 9.91 -8.96 11.60
CA TRP A 111 8.77 -8.12 11.95
C TRP A 111 7.65 -8.15 10.92
N LEU A 112 7.92 -7.98 9.61
CA LEU A 112 6.87 -7.98 8.58
C LEU A 112 6.11 -9.32 8.49
N PRO A 113 6.79 -10.49 8.49
CA PRO A 113 6.12 -11.79 8.51
C PRO A 113 5.39 -12.09 9.82
N THR A 114 5.93 -11.65 10.96
CA THR A 114 5.26 -11.85 12.25
C THR A 114 4.00 -11.00 12.35
N LEU A 115 4.04 -9.74 11.93
CA LEU A 115 2.86 -8.88 11.86
C LEU A 115 1.78 -9.50 10.97
N THR A 116 2.15 -9.97 9.77
CA THR A 116 1.20 -10.58 8.83
C THR A 116 0.64 -11.91 9.32
N ALA A 117 1.45 -12.73 10.00
CA ALA A 117 0.96 -13.95 10.64
C ALA A 117 -0.01 -13.65 11.80
N VAL A 118 0.32 -12.71 12.69
CA VAL A 118 -0.55 -12.30 13.80
C VAL A 118 -1.84 -11.70 13.29
N TRP A 119 -1.77 -10.82 12.29
CA TRP A 119 -2.93 -10.24 11.63
C TRP A 119 -3.81 -11.32 10.98
N GLY A 120 -3.24 -12.27 10.23
CA GLY A 120 -4.02 -13.39 9.66
C GLY A 120 -4.75 -14.22 10.73
N ILE A 121 -4.13 -14.44 11.90
CA ILE A 121 -4.79 -15.10 13.04
C ILE A 121 -5.96 -14.26 13.57
N ILE A 122 -5.78 -12.95 13.72
CA ILE A 122 -6.84 -12.05 14.18
C ILE A 122 -8.00 -12.00 13.17
N THR A 123 -7.71 -11.99 11.87
CA THR A 123 -8.74 -12.08 10.82
C THR A 123 -9.51 -13.40 10.91
N MET A 124 -8.84 -14.53 11.17
CA MET A 124 -9.54 -15.80 11.43
C MET A 124 -10.45 -15.69 12.66
N CYS A 125 -10.00 -15.05 13.74
CA CYS A 125 -10.82 -14.79 14.93
C CYS A 125 -12.06 -13.93 14.63
N LEU A 126 -12.00 -13.02 13.65
CA LEU A 126 -13.13 -12.19 13.24
C LEU A 126 -14.31 -13.03 12.71
N GLY A 127 -14.04 -14.16 12.05
CA GLY A 127 -15.08 -15.08 11.59
C GLY A 127 -15.86 -15.80 12.73
N PHE A 128 -15.31 -15.81 13.95
CA PHE A 128 -15.95 -16.44 15.12
C PHE A 128 -16.70 -15.46 16.02
N VAL A 129 -16.71 -14.18 15.67
CA VAL A 129 -17.40 -13.13 16.42
C VAL A 129 -18.92 -13.39 16.43
N ARG A 130 -19.57 -13.02 17.54
CA ARG A 130 -21.02 -13.20 17.74
C ARG A 130 -21.75 -11.95 18.27
N ASN A 131 -21.01 -10.97 18.75
CA ASN A 131 -21.58 -9.76 19.36
C ASN A 131 -20.87 -8.50 18.83
N PHE A 132 -21.55 -7.35 18.89
CA PHE A 132 -20.99 -6.04 18.58
C PHE A 132 -19.68 -5.75 19.34
N GLY A 133 -19.65 -6.00 20.65
CA GLY A 133 -18.44 -5.75 21.46
C GLY A 133 -17.23 -6.55 21.01
N SER A 134 -17.42 -7.84 20.69
CA SER A 134 -16.36 -8.68 20.12
C SER A 134 -15.96 -8.25 18.71
N PHE A 135 -16.89 -7.75 17.90
CA PHE A 135 -16.59 -7.22 16.57
C PHE A 135 -15.66 -6.01 16.66
N VAL A 136 -16.00 -5.03 17.50
CA VAL A 136 -15.17 -3.83 17.70
C VAL A 136 -13.82 -4.17 18.33
N ALA A 137 -13.78 -5.06 19.32
CA ALA A 137 -12.52 -5.46 19.97
C ALA A 137 -11.55 -6.14 19.00
N VAL A 138 -12.02 -7.12 18.22
CA VAL A 138 -11.18 -7.80 17.23
C VAL A 138 -10.71 -6.81 16.16
N ARG A 139 -11.57 -5.88 15.73
CA ARG A 139 -11.18 -4.82 14.77
C ARG A 139 -10.13 -3.86 15.29
N ALA A 140 -10.21 -3.49 16.57
CA ALA A 140 -9.19 -2.67 17.21
C ALA A 140 -7.82 -3.38 17.22
N ILE A 141 -7.81 -4.67 17.57
CA ILE A 141 -6.57 -5.47 17.59
C ILE A 141 -6.03 -5.68 16.17
N LEU A 142 -6.93 -5.88 15.20
CA LEU A 142 -6.59 -6.02 13.78
C LEU A 142 -5.91 -4.76 13.25
N GLY A 143 -6.44 -3.57 13.59
CA GLY A 143 -5.82 -2.29 13.22
C GLY A 143 -4.41 -2.12 13.80
N VAL A 144 -4.19 -2.54 15.05
CA VAL A 144 -2.83 -2.52 15.66
C VAL A 144 -1.85 -3.44 14.93
N ALA A 145 -2.30 -4.62 14.50
CA ALA A 145 -1.45 -5.57 13.80
C ALA A 145 -1.16 -5.16 12.35
N GLU A 146 -2.13 -4.57 11.65
CA GLU A 146 -1.98 -4.19 10.24
C GLU A 146 -1.26 -2.84 10.04
N GLY A 147 -1.39 -1.89 10.98
CA GLY A 147 -0.86 -0.53 10.86
C GLY A 147 0.65 -0.44 10.59
N GLY A 148 1.40 -1.47 10.98
CA GLY A 148 2.82 -1.56 10.75
C GLY A 148 3.26 -1.99 9.35
N LEU A 149 2.35 -2.54 8.54
CA LEU A 149 2.71 -3.26 7.32
C LEU A 149 3.20 -2.30 6.22
N LEU A 150 2.37 -1.32 5.85
CA LEU A 150 2.67 -0.38 4.76
C LEU A 150 3.93 0.45 5.01
N PRO A 151 4.09 1.18 6.14
CA PRO A 151 5.33 1.90 6.42
C PRO A 151 6.53 0.96 6.51
N GLY A 152 6.32 -0.26 7.02
CA GLY A 152 7.36 -1.27 7.13
C GLY A 152 7.85 -1.80 5.79
N MET A 153 6.96 -2.01 4.82
CA MET A 153 7.31 -2.40 3.45
C MET A 153 8.11 -1.30 2.74
N VAL A 154 7.70 -0.04 2.91
CA VAL A 154 8.39 1.11 2.32
C VAL A 154 9.80 1.25 2.92
N LEU A 155 9.92 1.12 4.24
CA LEU A 155 11.22 1.14 4.92
C LEU A 155 12.09 -0.05 4.49
N TYR A 156 11.51 -1.24 4.38
CA TYR A 156 12.23 -2.43 3.90
C TYR A 156 12.79 -2.24 2.49
N LEU A 157 11.99 -1.73 1.55
CA LEU A 157 12.44 -1.44 0.19
C LEU A 157 13.56 -0.39 0.15
N SER A 158 13.56 0.56 1.09
CA SER A 158 14.61 1.58 1.16
C SER A 158 16.01 1.02 1.48
N PHE A 159 16.10 -0.19 2.04
CA PHE A 159 17.38 -0.87 2.29
C PHE A 159 17.95 -1.57 1.05
N PHE A 160 17.12 -1.89 0.06
CA PHE A 160 17.55 -2.64 -1.14
C PHE A 160 17.62 -1.77 -2.40
N TYR A 161 16.96 -0.61 -2.40
CA TYR A 161 16.83 0.24 -3.58
C TYR A 161 17.33 1.67 -3.36
N ARG A 162 17.93 2.24 -4.41
CA ARG A 162 18.28 3.67 -4.47
C ARG A 162 17.03 4.55 -4.52
N ARG A 163 17.20 5.83 -4.18
CA ARG A 163 16.08 6.78 -4.05
C ARG A 163 15.29 7.01 -5.33
N GLY A 164 15.98 7.07 -6.48
CA GLY A 164 15.35 7.25 -7.79
C GLY A 164 14.61 6.00 -8.28
N ASP A 165 15.04 4.85 -7.79
CA ASP A 165 14.56 3.51 -8.14
C ASP A 165 13.34 3.10 -7.29
N LEU A 166 13.23 3.61 -6.06
CA LEU A 166 12.19 3.25 -5.09
C LEU A 166 10.78 3.64 -5.55
N ALA A 167 10.63 4.80 -6.20
CA ALA A 167 9.33 5.37 -6.59
C ALA A 167 8.53 4.46 -7.55
N LEU A 168 9.18 3.99 -8.61
CA LEU A 168 8.58 3.09 -9.60
C LEU A 168 8.10 1.79 -8.95
N ARG A 169 8.91 1.27 -8.02
CA ARG A 169 8.65 0.00 -7.32
C ARG A 169 7.52 0.13 -6.32
N ILE A 170 7.44 1.28 -5.63
CA ILE A 170 6.29 1.61 -4.80
C ILE A 170 5.02 1.61 -5.64
N GLY A 171 5.03 2.30 -6.79
CA GLY A 171 3.91 2.29 -7.73
C GLY A 171 3.55 0.88 -8.20
N LEU A 172 4.54 0.04 -8.52
CA LEU A 172 4.33 -1.31 -9.02
C LEU A 172 3.71 -2.24 -7.98
N PHE A 173 4.18 -2.25 -6.72
CA PHE A 173 3.51 -3.07 -5.69
C PHE A 173 2.12 -2.52 -5.34
N TYR A 174 1.91 -1.20 -5.45
CA TYR A 174 0.61 -0.59 -5.16
C TYR A 174 -0.48 -1.05 -6.13
N THR A 175 -0.11 -1.50 -7.34
CA THR A 175 -1.07 -2.12 -8.28
C THR A 175 -1.71 -3.38 -7.70
N ALA A 176 -1.06 -4.03 -6.73
CA ALA A 176 -1.61 -5.16 -6.01
C ALA A 176 -2.85 -4.78 -5.17
N ALA A 177 -3.00 -3.51 -4.76
CA ALA A 177 -4.24 -3.02 -4.12
C ALA A 177 -5.43 -3.02 -5.09
N SER A 178 -5.23 -2.59 -6.34
CA SER A 178 -6.28 -2.65 -7.37
C SER A 178 -6.63 -4.10 -7.71
N LEU A 179 -5.61 -4.94 -7.81
CA LEU A 179 -5.77 -6.37 -8.11
C LEU A 179 -6.50 -7.09 -6.96
N SER A 180 -6.22 -6.70 -5.72
CA SER A 180 -6.88 -7.20 -4.52
C SER A 180 -8.40 -7.02 -4.59
N GLY A 181 -8.91 -5.88 -5.01
CA GLY A 181 -10.37 -5.69 -5.18
C GLY A 181 -11.00 -6.69 -6.15
N ALA A 182 -10.29 -7.06 -7.23
CA ALA A 182 -10.75 -8.08 -8.17
C ALA A 182 -10.73 -9.49 -7.56
N PHE A 183 -9.66 -9.85 -6.85
CA PHE A 183 -9.58 -11.14 -6.14
C PHE A 183 -10.57 -11.24 -4.98
N GLY A 184 -10.83 -10.13 -4.27
CA GLY A 184 -11.75 -10.06 -3.13
C GLY A 184 -13.17 -10.37 -3.54
N GLY A 185 -13.67 -9.76 -4.61
CA GLY A 185 -14.99 -10.09 -5.16
C GLY A 185 -15.10 -11.54 -5.64
N LEU A 186 -14.06 -12.06 -6.28
CA LEU A 186 -14.05 -13.42 -6.82
C LEU A 186 -13.96 -14.49 -5.71
N LEU A 187 -13.14 -14.26 -4.68
CA LEU A 187 -13.06 -15.08 -3.48
C LEU A 187 -14.36 -15.02 -2.70
N ALA A 188 -14.91 -13.82 -2.47
CA ALA A 188 -16.19 -13.65 -1.79
C ALA A 188 -17.29 -14.48 -2.47
N ARG A 189 -17.34 -14.47 -3.82
CA ARG A 189 -18.30 -15.27 -4.57
C ARG A 189 -18.09 -16.77 -4.37
N GLY A 190 -16.84 -17.23 -4.55
CA GLY A 190 -16.52 -18.66 -4.44
C GLY A 190 -16.79 -19.20 -3.03
N LEU A 191 -16.58 -18.38 -2.01
CA LEU A 191 -16.82 -18.73 -0.62
C LEU A 191 -18.29 -18.56 -0.21
N ALA A 192 -19.03 -17.64 -0.82
CA ALA A 192 -20.47 -17.53 -0.65
C ALA A 192 -21.21 -18.78 -1.16
N GLU A 193 -20.71 -19.45 -2.22
CA GLU A 193 -21.27 -20.71 -2.73
C GLU A 193 -21.08 -21.91 -1.77
N ILE A 194 -20.19 -21.82 -0.76
CA ILE A 194 -20.04 -22.86 0.26
C ILE A 194 -21.33 -22.99 1.09
N GLY A 195 -22.08 -21.90 1.25
CA GLY A 195 -23.35 -21.85 1.97
C GLY A 195 -23.19 -22.11 3.48
N PRO A 196 -24.29 -22.43 4.20
CA PRO A 196 -24.29 -22.69 5.64
C PRO A 196 -23.75 -24.09 5.99
N ARG A 197 -22.70 -24.55 5.29
CA ARG A 197 -22.06 -25.83 5.61
C ARG A 197 -21.25 -25.69 6.90
N GLY A 198 -21.49 -26.59 7.84
CA GLY A 198 -20.84 -26.57 9.16
C GLY A 198 -21.48 -25.63 10.19
N GLY A 199 -22.66 -25.06 9.92
CA GLY A 199 -23.38 -24.18 10.86
C GLY A 199 -22.81 -22.76 10.98
N LEU A 200 -21.99 -22.34 10.01
CA LEU A 200 -21.44 -20.99 9.89
C LEU A 200 -21.94 -20.35 8.61
N GLU A 201 -22.27 -19.06 8.66
CA GLU A 201 -22.71 -18.29 7.50
C GLU A 201 -21.57 -17.99 6.51
N GLY A 202 -21.93 -17.68 5.26
CA GLY A 202 -20.97 -17.46 4.17
C GLY A 202 -19.93 -16.37 4.46
N TRP A 203 -20.31 -15.31 5.17
CA TRP A 203 -19.38 -14.22 5.54
C TRP A 203 -18.30 -14.68 6.53
N ARG A 204 -18.60 -15.64 7.41
CA ARG A 204 -17.65 -16.18 8.39
C ARG A 204 -16.57 -17.01 7.69
N TRP A 205 -16.95 -17.78 6.67
CA TRP A 205 -16.02 -18.56 5.86
C TRP A 205 -15.04 -17.68 5.08
N ILE A 206 -15.49 -16.51 4.60
CA ILE A 206 -14.60 -15.53 3.95
C ILE A 206 -13.49 -15.13 4.91
N MET A 207 -13.84 -14.66 6.11
CA MET A 207 -12.85 -14.20 7.11
C MET A 207 -11.90 -15.33 7.55
N ILE A 208 -12.40 -16.56 7.72
CA ILE A 208 -11.57 -17.69 8.14
C ILE A 208 -10.59 -18.11 7.04
N ILE A 209 -11.07 -18.33 5.81
CA ILE A 209 -10.24 -18.84 4.71
C ILE A 209 -9.24 -17.79 4.27
N GLU A 210 -9.66 -16.53 4.22
CA GLU A 210 -8.77 -15.43 3.90
C GLU A 210 -7.74 -15.17 5.00
N GLY A 211 -8.15 -15.20 6.28
CA GLY A 211 -7.21 -15.08 7.40
C GLY A 211 -6.17 -16.20 7.39
N LEU A 212 -6.59 -17.42 7.02
CA LEU A 212 -5.69 -18.55 6.83
C LEU A 212 -4.72 -18.33 5.66
N LEU A 213 -5.22 -17.85 4.51
CA LEU A 213 -4.38 -17.51 3.35
C LEU A 213 -3.34 -16.45 3.74
N THR A 214 -3.77 -15.40 4.42
CA THR A 214 -2.90 -14.32 4.92
C THR A 214 -1.85 -14.87 5.90
N PHE A 215 -2.23 -15.77 6.81
CA PHE A 215 -1.30 -16.42 7.73
C PHE A 215 -0.25 -17.25 6.98
N VAL A 216 -0.67 -18.07 6.01
CA VAL A 216 0.25 -18.88 5.18
C VAL A 216 1.17 -17.99 4.35
N CYS A 217 0.67 -16.91 3.76
CA CYS A 217 1.47 -15.93 3.04
C CYS A 217 2.47 -15.23 3.96
N GLY A 218 2.06 -14.86 5.18
CA GLY A 218 2.92 -14.29 6.21
C GLY A 218 4.05 -15.24 6.59
N VAL A 219 3.75 -16.49 6.96
CA VAL A 219 4.77 -17.50 7.29
C VAL A 219 5.67 -17.80 6.09
N SER A 220 5.12 -17.88 4.88
CA SER A 220 5.92 -18.11 3.67
C SER A 220 6.86 -16.94 3.37
N SER A 221 6.44 -15.71 3.65
CA SER A 221 7.26 -14.51 3.45
C SER A 221 8.50 -14.48 4.35
N TYR A 222 8.45 -15.12 5.53
CA TYR A 222 9.61 -15.29 6.41
C TYR A 222 10.76 -16.06 5.74
N PHE A 223 10.44 -17.07 4.96
CA PHE A 223 11.42 -17.86 4.22
C PHE A 223 11.90 -17.15 2.94
N GLY A 224 11.04 -16.35 2.32
CA GLY A 224 11.33 -15.66 1.06
C GLY A 224 12.07 -14.32 1.20
N LEU A 225 11.88 -13.57 2.30
CA LEU A 225 12.47 -12.24 2.47
C LEU A 225 13.92 -12.30 2.97
N PRO A 226 14.90 -11.68 2.28
CA PRO A 226 16.27 -11.52 2.80
C PRO A 226 16.34 -10.46 3.91
N ASN A 227 17.29 -10.62 4.85
CA ASN A 227 17.51 -9.68 5.97
C ASN A 227 18.21 -8.39 5.53
N SER A 228 19.19 -8.52 4.64
CA SER A 228 20.03 -7.44 4.13
C SER A 228 20.61 -7.87 2.78
N LEU A 229 21.15 -6.92 2.01
CA LEU A 229 21.91 -7.17 0.79
C LEU A 229 23.09 -8.12 1.03
N GLU A 230 23.65 -8.14 2.24
CA GLU A 230 24.78 -9.01 2.60
C GLU A 230 24.36 -10.47 2.80
N THR A 231 23.15 -10.70 3.31
CA THR A 231 22.56 -12.02 3.54
C THR A 231 21.73 -12.53 2.34
N ALA A 232 21.65 -11.75 1.27
CA ALA A 232 20.95 -12.13 0.05
C ALA A 232 21.67 -13.27 -0.68
N SER A 233 21.29 -14.52 -0.40
CA SER A 233 21.88 -15.74 -0.97
C SER A 233 21.87 -15.81 -2.50
N PHE A 234 21.09 -14.95 -3.16
CA PHE A 234 20.89 -14.91 -4.61
C PHE A 234 21.80 -13.94 -5.37
N LEU A 235 22.50 -13.06 -4.65
CA LEU A 235 23.51 -12.18 -5.24
C LEU A 235 24.87 -12.87 -5.13
N THR A 236 25.66 -12.78 -6.20
CA THR A 236 27.08 -13.17 -6.19
C THR A 236 27.89 -12.24 -5.29
N VAL A 237 29.09 -12.65 -4.87
CA VAL A 237 29.93 -11.84 -3.96
C VAL A 237 30.24 -10.46 -4.56
N GLU A 238 30.55 -10.42 -5.85
CA GLU A 238 30.78 -9.18 -6.61
C GLU A 238 29.53 -8.31 -6.69
N GLU A 239 28.36 -8.90 -6.98
CA GLU A 239 27.09 -8.16 -7.01
C GLU A 239 26.69 -7.62 -5.64
N ARG A 240 27.01 -8.31 -4.53
CA ARG A 240 26.74 -7.82 -3.17
C ARG A 240 27.63 -6.64 -2.81
N ALA A 241 28.92 -6.73 -3.11
CA ALA A 241 29.87 -5.64 -2.89
C ALA A 241 29.44 -4.40 -3.69
N TYR A 242 29.16 -4.59 -4.99
CA TYR A 242 28.68 -3.51 -5.85
C TYR A 242 27.34 -2.93 -5.38
N ALA A 243 26.36 -3.76 -4.98
CA ALA A 243 25.08 -3.27 -4.49
C ALA A 243 25.19 -2.50 -3.16
N ARG A 244 26.06 -2.95 -2.25
CA ARG A 244 26.31 -2.29 -0.96
C ARG A 244 26.94 -0.92 -1.18
N GLU A 245 27.99 -0.85 -1.98
CA GLU A 245 28.66 0.42 -2.31
C GLU A 245 27.72 1.36 -3.06
N ARG A 246 26.94 0.82 -4.00
CA ARG A 246 25.88 1.53 -4.73
C ARG A 246 24.89 2.22 -3.79
N ILE A 247 24.50 1.60 -2.67
CA ILE A 247 23.60 2.20 -1.67
C ILE A 247 24.32 3.12 -0.70
N LEU A 248 25.52 2.76 -0.25
CA LEU A 248 26.35 3.60 0.63
C LEU A 248 26.65 4.97 -0.01
N LEU A 249 26.94 4.97 -1.31
CA LEU A 249 27.13 6.19 -2.07
C LEU A 249 25.85 7.04 -2.10
N ASP A 250 24.67 6.44 -2.23
CA ASP A 250 23.39 7.20 -2.26
C ASP A 250 22.89 7.61 -0.85
N ASN A 251 23.35 6.91 0.19
CA ASN A 251 23.08 7.16 1.61
C ASN A 251 24.38 7.08 2.45
N PRO A 252 25.16 8.18 2.57
CA PRO A 252 26.38 8.22 3.39
C PRO A 252 26.17 7.85 4.87
N SER A 253 24.93 7.99 5.39
CA SER A 253 24.52 7.62 6.75
C SER A 253 24.50 6.11 7.01
N VAL A 254 24.57 5.26 5.99
CA VAL A 254 24.68 3.79 6.19
C VAL A 254 26.11 3.38 6.59
N GLN A 255 27.11 4.24 6.35
CA GLN A 255 28.49 4.02 6.80
C GLN A 255 28.62 4.04 8.33
N GLU A 256 27.73 4.74 9.05
CA GLU A 256 27.74 4.84 10.52
C GLU A 256 26.96 3.72 11.23
N ASN A 257 25.99 3.07 10.57
CA ASN A 257 25.15 2.04 11.20
C ASN A 257 25.87 0.71 11.49
N ALA A 258 27.12 0.54 11.08
CA ALA A 258 27.94 -0.61 11.47
C ALA A 258 28.94 -0.30 12.61
N LEU A 259 29.15 0.98 12.97
CA LEU A 259 30.21 1.37 13.91
C LEU A 259 29.82 2.43 14.96
N ALA A 260 28.60 2.98 14.95
CA ALA A 260 28.21 3.95 15.97
C ALA A 260 26.79 3.69 16.52
N GLU A 261 26.76 3.22 17.77
CA GLU A 261 25.63 3.34 18.71
C GLU A 261 25.33 4.80 19.12
N GLU A 262 25.78 5.79 18.36
CA GLU A 262 25.53 7.20 18.66
C GLU A 262 24.31 7.72 17.89
N GLN A 263 23.21 7.84 18.64
CA GLN A 263 22.26 8.96 18.56
C GLN A 263 22.50 9.94 17.39
N GLU A 264 21.99 9.62 16.19
CA GLU A 264 21.67 10.68 15.24
C GLU A 264 20.56 11.52 15.89
N THR A 265 20.97 12.59 16.55
CA THR A 265 20.06 13.54 17.20
C THR A 265 18.99 13.94 16.20
N LEU A 266 17.74 13.55 16.47
CA LEU A 266 16.57 14.05 15.74
C LEU A 266 16.67 15.57 15.71
N LYS A 267 17.13 16.15 14.60
CA LYS A 267 17.16 17.60 14.43
C LYS A 267 15.70 18.04 14.34
N TRP A 268 15.11 18.37 15.49
CA TRP A 268 13.73 18.84 15.61
C TRP A 268 13.45 20.03 14.68
N SER A 269 14.49 20.79 14.34
CA SER A 269 14.48 21.82 13.30
C SER A 269 14.06 21.30 11.91
N GLU A 270 14.60 20.16 11.46
CA GLU A 270 14.27 19.54 10.16
C GLU A 270 12.88 18.91 10.17
N VAL A 271 12.46 18.32 11.29
CA VAL A 271 11.10 17.82 11.50
C VAL A 271 10.09 18.97 11.44
N ARG A 272 10.37 20.07 12.16
CA ARG A 272 9.54 21.29 12.14
C ARG A 272 9.50 21.93 10.75
N ARG A 273 10.61 21.93 10.01
CA ARG A 273 10.69 22.43 8.63
C ARG A 273 9.90 21.56 7.66
N GLY A 274 9.82 20.24 7.89
CA GLY A 274 8.96 19.33 7.15
C GLY A 274 7.47 19.53 7.47
N LEU A 275 7.13 19.69 8.75
CA LEU A 275 5.75 19.89 9.22
C LEU A 275 5.17 21.26 8.84
N LEU A 276 6.00 22.29 8.71
CA LEU A 276 5.57 23.63 8.28
C LEU A 276 5.66 23.83 6.77
N ASP A 277 6.04 22.81 6.00
CA ASP A 277 6.11 22.92 4.54
C ASP A 277 4.70 22.91 3.94
N ILE A 278 4.32 24.01 3.29
CA ILE A 278 3.02 24.16 2.63
C ILE A 278 2.80 23.09 1.56
N GLN A 279 3.88 22.67 0.90
CA GLN A 279 3.83 21.65 -0.14
C GLN A 279 3.48 20.27 0.43
N MET A 280 3.96 19.98 1.63
CA MET A 280 3.61 18.75 2.34
C MET A 280 2.10 18.75 2.64
N TRP A 281 1.55 19.83 3.21
CA TRP A 281 0.12 19.93 3.51
C TRP A 281 -0.74 19.83 2.25
N LEU A 282 -0.36 20.50 1.16
CA LEU A 282 -1.09 20.40 -0.10
C LEU A 282 -1.08 18.97 -0.66
N SER A 283 0.08 18.29 -0.64
CA SER A 283 0.20 16.91 -1.09
C SER A 283 -0.52 15.91 -0.18
N ALA A 284 -0.58 16.17 1.13
CA ALA A 284 -1.27 15.36 2.11
C ALA A 284 -2.79 15.50 1.97
N THR A 285 -3.30 16.72 1.83
CA THR A 285 -4.72 16.98 1.60
C THR A 285 -5.19 16.39 0.27
N ALA A 286 -4.39 16.53 -0.79
CA ALA A 286 -4.71 15.90 -2.08
C ALA A 286 -4.71 14.36 -1.98
N TYR A 287 -3.76 13.77 -1.24
CA TYR A 287 -3.72 12.32 -1.07
C TYR A 287 -4.85 11.81 -0.18
N PHE A 288 -5.23 12.57 0.84
CA PHE A 288 -6.41 12.31 1.67
C PHE A 288 -7.70 12.31 0.86
N ALA A 289 -7.90 13.29 -0.04
CA ALA A 289 -9.07 13.33 -0.91
C ALA A 289 -9.13 12.11 -1.86
N ILE A 290 -7.97 11.73 -2.43
CA ILE A 290 -7.87 10.54 -3.28
C ILE A 290 -8.15 9.26 -2.48
N LEU A 291 -7.56 9.08 -1.30
CA LEU A 291 -7.77 7.88 -0.49
C LEU A 291 -9.20 7.79 0.05
N SER A 292 -9.81 8.91 0.43
CA SER A 292 -11.23 8.94 0.81
C SER A 292 -12.11 8.38 -0.30
N GLY A 293 -11.97 8.87 -1.53
CA GLY A 293 -12.75 8.34 -2.65
C GLY A 293 -12.37 6.90 -2.99
N LEU A 294 -11.11 6.49 -2.86
CA LEU A 294 -10.70 5.12 -3.15
C LEU A 294 -11.31 4.12 -2.15
N TYR A 295 -11.33 4.46 -0.86
CA TYR A 295 -11.96 3.63 0.17
C TYR A 295 -13.49 3.61 0.03
N SER A 296 -14.13 4.75 -0.28
CA SER A 296 -15.57 4.78 -0.57
C SER A 296 -15.91 3.89 -1.77
N PHE A 297 -15.11 3.93 -2.85
CA PHE A 297 -15.25 3.00 -3.97
C PHE A 297 -15.17 1.54 -3.50
N GLY A 298 -14.14 1.21 -2.72
CA GLY A 298 -13.94 -0.12 -2.13
C GLY A 298 -15.14 -0.67 -1.35
N LEU A 299 -15.71 0.17 -0.51
CA LEU A 299 -16.75 -0.23 0.44
C LEU A 299 -18.15 -0.24 -0.17
N PHE A 300 -18.46 0.72 -1.05
CA PHE A 300 -19.81 0.91 -1.58
C PHE A 300 -20.02 0.34 -2.97
N LEU A 301 -18.98 -0.04 -3.73
CA LEU A 301 -19.16 -0.62 -5.06
C LEU A 301 -20.12 -1.83 -5.08
N PRO A 302 -20.04 -2.80 -4.14
CA PRO A 302 -21.00 -3.90 -4.11
C PRO A 302 -22.44 -3.42 -3.90
N THR A 303 -22.63 -2.49 -2.95
CA THR A 303 -23.94 -1.88 -2.63
C THR A 303 -24.51 -1.12 -3.82
N ILE A 304 -23.68 -0.34 -4.54
CA ILE A 304 -24.11 0.40 -5.75
C ILE A 304 -24.62 -0.57 -6.83
N ILE A 305 -23.95 -1.71 -7.02
CA ILE A 305 -24.36 -2.71 -8.02
C ILE A 305 -25.66 -3.40 -7.61
N GLU A 306 -25.82 -3.72 -6.33
CA GLU A 306 -27.05 -4.31 -5.77
C GLU A 306 -28.24 -3.34 -5.88
N GLU A 307 -28.10 -2.11 -5.39
CA GLU A 307 -29.14 -1.08 -5.41
C GLU A 307 -29.51 -0.62 -6.83
N SER A 308 -28.56 -0.69 -7.77
CA SER A 308 -28.84 -0.39 -9.18
C SER A 308 -29.79 -1.40 -9.83
N GLY A 309 -30.01 -2.57 -9.22
CA GLY A 309 -30.81 -3.65 -9.80
C GLY A 309 -30.13 -4.35 -10.98
N PHE A 310 -28.85 -4.06 -11.25
CA PHE A 310 -28.07 -4.69 -12.32
C PHE A 310 -27.83 -6.18 -12.07
N ALA A 311 -27.72 -6.57 -10.80
CA ALA A 311 -27.62 -7.95 -10.37
C ALA A 311 -28.40 -8.13 -9.06
N THR A 312 -29.32 -9.10 -9.04
CA THR A 312 -30.23 -9.32 -7.89
C THR A 312 -29.71 -10.39 -6.93
N ALA A 313 -28.78 -11.24 -7.38
CA ALA A 313 -28.15 -12.26 -6.54
C ALA A 313 -26.81 -11.76 -5.99
N ALA A 314 -26.56 -11.89 -4.69
CA ALA A 314 -25.30 -11.51 -4.03
C ALA A 314 -24.05 -12.07 -4.76
N ASN A 315 -24.14 -13.31 -5.25
CA ASN A 315 -23.07 -13.97 -6.01
C ASN A 315 -22.80 -13.32 -7.37
N GLN A 316 -23.82 -12.74 -8.01
CA GLN A 316 -23.67 -11.99 -9.25
C GLN A 316 -23.09 -10.60 -8.97
N VAL A 317 -23.60 -9.90 -7.94
CA VAL A 317 -23.09 -8.59 -7.51
C VAL A 317 -21.57 -8.62 -7.31
N GLN A 318 -21.07 -9.60 -6.55
CA GLN A 318 -19.64 -9.77 -6.29
C GLN A 318 -18.82 -10.16 -7.53
N LEU A 319 -19.42 -10.81 -8.54
CA LEU A 319 -18.71 -11.07 -9.80
C LEU A 319 -18.56 -9.79 -10.62
N TRP A 320 -19.59 -8.95 -10.62
CA TRP A 320 -19.60 -7.69 -11.37
C TRP A 320 -18.66 -6.64 -10.78
N THR A 321 -18.32 -6.71 -9.49
CA THR A 321 -17.29 -5.84 -8.89
C THR A 321 -15.89 -6.13 -9.44
N VAL A 322 -15.61 -7.38 -9.85
CA VAL A 322 -14.28 -7.82 -10.32
C VAL A 322 -13.83 -7.06 -11.57
N ILE A 323 -14.75 -6.79 -12.50
CA ILE A 323 -14.41 -6.25 -13.82
C ILE A 323 -13.92 -4.80 -13.74
N PRO A 324 -14.59 -3.86 -13.02
CA PRO A 324 -14.05 -2.52 -12.78
C PRO A 324 -12.66 -2.53 -12.12
N TYR A 325 -12.42 -3.40 -11.14
CA TYR A 325 -11.09 -3.52 -10.50
C TYR A 325 -10.02 -4.04 -11.46
N ALA A 326 -10.34 -5.05 -12.28
CA ALA A 326 -9.40 -5.59 -13.25
C ALA A 326 -8.99 -4.55 -14.30
N VAL A 327 -9.96 -3.78 -14.81
CA VAL A 327 -9.68 -2.67 -15.75
C VAL A 327 -8.86 -1.56 -15.07
N ALA A 328 -9.19 -1.22 -13.82
CA ALA A 328 -8.43 -0.24 -13.05
C ALA A 328 -6.98 -0.70 -12.80
N ALA A 329 -6.74 -1.98 -12.51
CA ALA A 329 -5.40 -2.52 -12.31
C ALA A 329 -4.53 -2.37 -13.58
N VAL A 330 -5.05 -2.76 -14.74
CA VAL A 330 -4.35 -2.63 -16.03
C VAL A 330 -4.03 -1.16 -16.33
N LEU A 331 -5.02 -0.28 -16.21
CA LEU A 331 -4.83 1.14 -16.50
C LEU A 331 -3.90 1.83 -15.50
N THR A 332 -3.91 1.41 -14.23
CA THR A 332 -2.98 1.93 -13.21
C THR A 332 -1.54 1.60 -13.57
N VAL A 333 -1.25 0.37 -14.05
CA VAL A 333 0.08 -0.02 -14.53
C VAL A 333 0.50 0.83 -15.74
N VAL A 334 -0.40 1.01 -16.72
CA VAL A 334 -0.13 1.82 -17.92
C VAL A 334 0.17 3.27 -17.54
N VAL A 335 -0.64 3.87 -16.66
CA VAL A 335 -0.46 5.26 -16.21
C VAL A 335 0.82 5.39 -15.38
N ALA A 336 1.13 4.44 -14.51
CA ALA A 336 2.38 4.45 -13.74
C ALA A 336 3.61 4.42 -14.68
N PHE A 337 3.60 3.55 -15.69
CA PHE A 337 4.68 3.46 -16.67
C PHE A 337 4.82 4.74 -17.51
N LEU A 338 3.68 5.30 -17.94
CA LEU A 338 3.65 6.55 -18.69
C LEU A 338 4.13 7.73 -17.83
N SER A 339 3.78 7.75 -16.55
CA SER A 339 4.18 8.77 -15.58
C SER A 339 5.67 8.77 -15.31
N ASP A 340 6.28 7.59 -15.22
CA ASP A 340 7.73 7.48 -15.09
C ASP A 340 8.48 7.81 -16.38
N ARG A 341 7.92 7.47 -17.55
CA ARG A 341 8.50 7.83 -18.86
C ARG A 341 8.47 9.34 -19.12
N LEU A 342 7.33 9.97 -18.90
CA LEU A 342 7.14 11.39 -19.19
C LEU A 342 7.70 12.30 -18.10
N LYS A 343 7.92 11.79 -16.88
CA LYS A 343 8.30 12.57 -15.69
C LYS A 343 7.31 13.72 -15.36
N LEU A 344 6.14 13.76 -16.02
CA LEU A 344 5.09 14.77 -15.89
C LEU A 344 3.97 14.27 -14.96
N ARG A 345 4.34 13.97 -13.71
CA ARG A 345 3.47 13.32 -12.72
C ARG A 345 2.22 14.14 -12.37
N GLY A 346 2.37 15.46 -12.29
CA GLY A 346 1.30 16.39 -11.94
C GLY A 346 0.27 16.55 -13.05
N VAL A 347 0.72 16.58 -14.30
CA VAL A 347 -0.14 16.69 -15.48
C VAL A 347 -1.02 15.45 -15.60
N ILE A 348 -0.44 14.26 -15.37
CA ILE A 348 -1.18 13.00 -15.39
C ILE A 348 -2.27 12.99 -14.32
N MET A 349 -1.96 13.40 -13.08
CA MET A 349 -2.98 13.52 -12.03
C MET A 349 -4.10 14.49 -12.42
N LEU A 350 -3.76 15.61 -13.07
CA LEU A 350 -4.71 16.62 -13.50
C LEU A 350 -5.65 16.11 -14.61
N PHE A 351 -5.23 15.11 -15.40
CA PHE A 351 -6.09 14.43 -16.37
C PHE A 351 -6.89 13.27 -15.77
N THR A 352 -6.35 12.52 -14.81
CA THR A 352 -7.04 11.34 -14.24
C THR A 352 -8.12 11.73 -13.21
N LEU A 353 -7.91 12.80 -12.44
CA LEU A 353 -8.86 13.23 -11.40
C LEU A 353 -10.21 13.71 -11.96
N PRO A 354 -10.29 14.52 -13.03
CA PRO A 354 -11.57 14.90 -13.64
C PRO A 354 -12.38 13.70 -14.14
N ILE A 355 -11.71 12.64 -14.61
CA ILE A 355 -12.37 11.41 -15.05
C ILE A 355 -13.06 10.73 -13.86
N ALA A 356 -12.39 10.66 -12.70
CA ALA A 356 -12.98 10.13 -11.48
C ALA A 356 -14.17 10.99 -11.01
N ILE A 357 -14.03 12.32 -11.02
CA ILE A 357 -15.10 13.26 -10.64
C ILE A 357 -16.32 13.10 -11.55
N ALA A 358 -16.11 12.98 -12.86
CA ALA A 358 -17.19 12.74 -13.81
C ALA A 358 -17.91 11.41 -13.52
N GLY A 359 -17.16 10.35 -13.18
CA GLY A 359 -17.73 9.06 -12.76
C GLY A 359 -18.60 9.17 -11.51
N TYR A 360 -18.10 9.83 -10.46
CA TYR A 360 -18.87 10.08 -9.22
C TYR A 360 -20.14 10.92 -9.48
N ALA A 361 -20.01 12.02 -10.23
CA ALA A 361 -21.13 12.90 -10.55
C ALA A 361 -22.20 12.18 -11.38
N ALA A 362 -21.80 11.32 -12.32
CA ALA A 362 -22.72 10.55 -13.14
C ALA A 362 -23.47 9.49 -12.31
N ILE A 363 -22.80 8.76 -11.41
CA ILE A 363 -23.46 7.76 -10.55
C ILE A 363 -24.49 8.40 -9.61
N ALA A 364 -24.19 9.60 -9.11
CA ALA A 364 -25.10 10.34 -8.22
C ALA A 364 -26.38 10.84 -8.91
N ASN A 365 -26.34 11.13 -10.22
CA ASN A 365 -27.45 11.77 -10.94
C ASN A 365 -28.22 10.83 -11.88
N ILE A 366 -27.66 9.67 -12.24
CA ILE A 366 -28.25 8.78 -13.25
C ILE A 366 -28.96 7.63 -12.55
N ALA A 367 -30.20 7.34 -12.96
CA ALA A 367 -30.98 6.22 -12.43
C ALA A 367 -30.78 4.89 -13.18
N ASP A 368 -30.31 4.92 -14.44
CA ASP A 368 -30.14 3.73 -15.26
C ASP A 368 -29.00 2.84 -14.77
N ALA A 369 -29.33 1.58 -14.46
CA ALA A 369 -28.44 0.57 -13.91
C ALA A 369 -27.21 0.30 -14.80
N ARG A 370 -27.39 0.25 -16.12
CA ARG A 370 -26.30 -0.05 -17.06
C ARG A 370 -25.30 1.08 -17.13
N VAL A 371 -25.81 2.31 -17.05
CA VAL A 371 -24.99 3.52 -17.08
C VAL A 371 -24.25 3.67 -15.75
N LYS A 372 -24.91 3.46 -14.61
CA LYS A 372 -24.24 3.43 -13.29
C LYS A 372 -23.06 2.46 -13.29
N TYR A 373 -23.27 1.24 -13.77
CA TYR A 373 -22.21 0.24 -13.88
C TYR A 373 -21.07 0.71 -14.80
N GLY A 374 -21.37 1.25 -15.99
CA GLY A 374 -20.35 1.82 -16.89
C GLY A 374 -19.52 2.95 -16.26
N MET A 375 -20.14 3.78 -15.42
CA MET A 375 -19.46 4.89 -14.73
C MET A 375 -18.54 4.40 -13.61
N THR A 376 -18.74 3.20 -13.06
CA THR A 376 -17.82 2.60 -12.08
C THR A 376 -16.43 2.35 -12.68
N PHE A 377 -16.32 2.13 -14.00
CA PHE A 377 -15.03 2.00 -14.67
C PHE A 377 -14.25 3.32 -14.69
N LEU A 378 -14.92 4.44 -15.00
CA LEU A 378 -14.30 5.77 -14.98
C LEU A 378 -13.88 6.16 -13.56
N MET A 379 -14.72 5.83 -12.58
CA MET A 379 -14.44 6.02 -11.16
C MET A 379 -13.21 5.22 -10.71
N ALA A 380 -13.18 3.91 -10.99
CA ALA A 380 -12.07 3.04 -10.60
C ALA A 380 -10.75 3.48 -11.26
N THR A 381 -10.77 3.71 -12.58
CA THR A 381 -9.56 4.03 -13.34
C THR A 381 -8.95 5.37 -12.95
N GLY A 382 -9.77 6.41 -12.77
CA GLY A 382 -9.27 7.73 -12.37
C GLY A 382 -8.67 7.73 -10.95
N MET A 383 -9.30 7.03 -10.01
CA MET A 383 -8.85 6.99 -8.62
C MET A 383 -7.57 6.16 -8.46
N TYR A 384 -7.55 4.91 -8.93
CA TYR A 384 -6.39 4.03 -8.75
C TYR A 384 -5.15 4.52 -9.53
N ALA A 385 -5.33 5.12 -10.71
CA ALA A 385 -4.21 5.66 -11.49
C ALA A 385 -3.53 6.89 -10.86
N SER A 386 -4.24 7.62 -9.99
CA SER A 386 -3.73 8.84 -9.36
C SER A 386 -2.83 8.57 -8.14
N VAL A 387 -3.00 7.43 -7.47
CA VAL A 387 -2.30 7.09 -6.21
C VAL A 387 -0.78 6.97 -6.37
N PRO A 388 -0.24 6.24 -7.36
CA PRO A 388 1.21 6.17 -7.54
C PRO A 388 1.82 7.53 -7.83
N CYS A 389 1.12 8.38 -8.58
CA CYS A 389 1.62 9.70 -8.98
C CYS A 389 1.81 10.63 -7.78
N ILE A 390 0.88 10.64 -6.82
CA ILE A 390 0.94 11.55 -5.66
C ILE A 390 1.95 11.10 -4.59
N LEU A 391 2.09 9.79 -4.37
CA LEU A 391 3.11 9.22 -3.47
C LEU A 391 4.51 9.63 -3.93
N VAL A 392 4.71 9.51 -5.24
CA VAL A 392 6.00 9.77 -5.86
C VAL A 392 6.28 11.28 -5.99
N TRP A 393 5.25 12.10 -6.17
CA TRP A 393 5.36 13.57 -6.21
C TRP A 393 5.95 14.13 -4.91
N ASN A 394 5.44 13.73 -3.74
CA ASN A 394 5.94 14.22 -2.45
C ASN A 394 7.39 13.77 -2.21
N SER A 395 7.68 12.51 -2.52
CA SER A 395 9.01 11.92 -2.40
C SER A 395 10.05 12.63 -3.27
N ASN A 396 9.68 13.10 -4.46
CA ASN A 396 10.58 13.84 -5.35
C ASN A 396 10.79 15.30 -4.95
N ASN A 397 9.76 15.92 -4.36
CA ASN A 397 9.75 17.36 -4.11
C ASN A 397 10.14 17.70 -2.65
N SER A 398 10.52 16.69 -1.86
CA SER A 398 11.10 16.82 -0.53
C SER A 398 12.62 16.60 -0.58
N ALA A 399 13.40 17.69 -0.45
CA ALA A 399 14.85 17.63 -0.32
C ALA A 399 15.28 17.44 1.15
N GLY A 400 16.23 16.54 1.41
CA GLY A 400 16.73 16.20 2.75
C GLY A 400 16.11 14.92 3.33
N GLN A 401 16.95 14.04 3.90
CA GLN A 401 16.54 12.70 4.34
C GLN A 401 15.45 12.75 5.42
N TYR A 402 15.68 13.55 6.46
CA TYR A 402 14.77 13.72 7.58
C TYR A 402 13.47 14.41 7.20
N LYS A 403 13.56 15.43 6.34
CA LYS A 403 12.39 16.13 5.80
C LYS A 403 11.52 15.16 5.00
N ARG A 404 12.09 14.41 4.05
CA ARG A 404 11.37 13.46 3.21
C ARG A 404 10.75 12.30 3.99
N ALA A 405 11.44 11.76 4.98
CA ALA A 405 10.89 10.71 5.85
C ALA A 405 9.69 11.24 6.66
N THR A 406 9.82 12.45 7.22
CA THR A 406 8.74 13.11 7.97
C THR A 406 7.56 13.46 7.08
N THR A 407 7.79 14.06 5.91
CA THR A 407 6.73 14.46 4.98
C THR A 407 6.02 13.25 4.39
N SER A 408 6.72 12.16 4.07
CA SER A 408 6.10 10.94 3.52
C SER A 408 5.28 10.19 4.58
N GLY A 409 5.81 10.04 5.80
CA GLY A 409 5.10 9.40 6.91
C GLY A 409 3.86 10.18 7.32
N MET A 410 3.96 11.51 7.42
CA MET A 410 2.82 12.35 7.78
C MET A 410 1.81 12.45 6.63
N GLN A 411 2.23 12.45 5.36
CA GLN A 411 1.31 12.37 4.22
C GLN A 411 0.50 11.07 4.26
N LEU A 412 1.15 9.95 4.57
CA LEU A 412 0.49 8.64 4.67
C LEU A 412 -0.48 8.58 5.85
N ALA A 413 -0.06 9.07 7.03
CA ALA A 413 -0.91 9.17 8.21
C ALA A 413 -2.16 10.04 7.97
N ILE A 414 -1.98 11.24 7.40
CA ILE A 414 -3.08 12.13 7.03
C ILE A 414 -3.98 11.44 6.00
N ALA A 415 -3.42 10.78 4.98
CA ALA A 415 -4.23 10.19 3.93
C ALA A 415 -4.99 8.94 4.39
N ASN A 416 -4.44 8.16 5.33
CA ASN A 416 -5.16 7.08 6.00
C ASN A 416 -6.36 7.61 6.80
N CYS A 417 -6.34 8.86 7.28
CA CYS A 417 -7.54 9.47 7.86
C CYS A 417 -8.70 9.57 6.86
N GLY A 418 -8.45 9.50 5.55
CA GLY A 418 -9.48 9.46 4.52
C GLY A 418 -10.39 8.23 4.66
N GLY A 419 -9.89 7.14 5.23
CA GLY A 419 -10.68 5.95 5.55
C GLY A 419 -11.78 6.21 6.60
N PHE A 420 -11.57 7.18 7.51
CA PHE A 420 -12.62 7.61 8.45
C PHE A 420 -13.74 8.35 7.75
N VAL A 421 -13.38 9.32 6.90
CA VAL A 421 -14.38 10.16 6.21
C VAL A 421 -15.21 9.32 5.24
N ALA A 422 -14.55 8.39 4.53
CA ALA A 422 -15.22 7.44 3.64
C ALA A 422 -16.27 6.56 4.33
N ARG A 423 -16.29 6.47 5.67
CA ARG A 423 -17.24 5.65 6.44
C ARG A 423 -18.51 6.38 6.86
N PHE A 424 -18.44 7.71 6.98
CA PHE A 424 -19.55 8.54 7.44
C PHE A 424 -20.20 9.38 6.32
N CYS A 425 -19.65 9.30 5.11
CA CYS A 425 -20.20 9.87 3.87
C CYS A 425 -20.78 8.75 3.02
#